data_AF-A0A448X1J0-F1
#
_entry.id   AF-A0A448X1J0-F1
#
_cell.length_a   1.000
_cell.length_b   1.000
_cell.length_c   1.000
_cell.angle_alpha   90.00
_cell.angle_beta   90.00
_cell.angle_gamma   90.00
#
_symmetry.space_group_name_H-M   'P 1'
#
loop_
_entity.id
_entity.type
_entity.pdbx_description
1 polymer ?
#
loop_
_entity_poly.entity_id
_entity_poly.type
_entity_poly.pdbx_seq_one_letter_code
_entity_poly.pdbx_strand_id
1 'polypeptide(L)'
;MASSGTDRRLHVWDLSKIGVDQTAEDAEDGPPELLFIHPGHTAKISDFSWNINDPWVICSVSEDNILQIWQMAENIYNDDELEGGPMAMEQAHT
;
A
#
# COMPACT_ATOMS: atom_id res chain seq x y z
N MET A 1 4.21 -5.04 -6.81
CA MET A 1 3.28 -5.47 -7.90
C MET A 1 1.89 -4.89 -7.62
N ALA A 2 0.95 -4.83 -8.57
CA ALA A 2 -0.43 -4.42 -8.30
C ALA A 2 -1.46 -5.26 -9.07
N SER A 3 -2.68 -5.32 -8.57
CA SER A 3 -3.82 -6.00 -9.21
C SER A 3 -5.11 -5.21 -9.01
N SER A 4 -6.05 -5.31 -9.95
CA SER A 4 -7.39 -4.74 -9.87
C SER A 4 -8.45 -5.76 -10.29
N GLY A 5 -9.72 -5.50 -9.99
CA GLY A 5 -10.79 -6.42 -10.36
C GLY A 5 -12.22 -5.89 -10.24
N THR A 6 -13.15 -6.84 -10.21
CA THR A 6 -14.62 -6.62 -10.11
C THR A 6 -15.07 -6.14 -8.73
N ASP A 7 -14.22 -6.30 -7.72
CA ASP A 7 -14.45 -5.86 -6.34
C ASP A 7 -14.27 -4.34 -6.15
N ARG A 8 -13.86 -3.64 -7.22
CA ARG A 8 -13.70 -2.18 -7.31
C ARG A 8 -12.48 -1.65 -6.53
N ARG A 9 -11.56 -2.54 -6.17
CA ARG A 9 -10.37 -2.21 -5.38
C ARG A 9 -9.12 -2.48 -6.20
N LEU A 10 -8.12 -1.63 -6.02
CA LEU A 10 -6.77 -1.88 -6.53
C LEU A 10 -5.87 -2.22 -5.36
N HIS A 11 -5.23 -3.38 -5.42
CA HIS A 11 -4.33 -3.87 -4.39
C HIS A 11 -2.89 -3.69 -4.86
N VAL A 12 -2.05 -3.15 -3.99
CA VAL A 12 -0.59 -3.07 -4.17
C VAL A 12 0.04 -4.11 -3.25
N TRP A 13 0.97 -4.87 -3.81
CA TRP A 13 1.61 -6.01 -3.16
C TRP A 13 3.12 -5.78 -3.08
N ASP A 14 3.68 -5.99 -1.89
CA ASP A 14 5.12 -6.09 -1.68
C ASP A 14 5.52 -7.55 -1.46
N LEU A 15 6.12 -8.14 -2.49
CA LEU A 15 6.51 -9.55 -2.47
C LEU A 15 7.71 -9.80 -1.55
N SER A 16 8.43 -8.77 -1.09
CA SER A 16 9.53 -8.93 -0.14
C SER A 16 9.04 -9.33 1.26
N LYS A 17 7.76 -9.09 1.57
CA LYS A 17 7.13 -9.37 2.86
C LYS A 17 6.50 -10.76 2.96
N ILE A 18 6.55 -11.56 1.89
CA ILE A 18 6.00 -12.93 1.92
C ILE A 18 6.70 -13.75 3.00
N GLY A 19 5.89 -14.34 3.90
CA GLY A 19 6.39 -15.19 4.99
C GLY A 19 6.95 -14.43 6.20
N VAL A 20 6.80 -13.10 6.24
CA VAL A 20 7.06 -12.30 7.44
C VAL A 20 5.96 -12.59 8.46
N ASP A 21 6.37 -12.80 9.73
CA ASP A 21 5.43 -12.99 10.82
C ASP A 21 4.65 -11.69 11.08
N GLN A 22 3.34 -11.81 11.25
CA GLN A 22 2.45 -10.70 11.60
C GLN A 22 1.63 -11.05 12.84
N THR A 23 1.08 -10.03 13.51
CA THR A 23 0.21 -10.28 14.66
C THR A 23 -1.11 -10.91 14.21
N ALA A 24 -1.84 -11.53 15.15
CA ALA A 24 -3.15 -12.08 14.83
C ALA A 24 -4.17 -11.00 14.44
N GLU A 25 -3.99 -9.76 14.89
CA GLU A 25 -4.84 -8.63 14.53
C GLU A 25 -4.57 -8.19 13.08
N ASP A 26 -3.31 -8.02 12.70
CA ASP A 26 -2.91 -7.64 11.33
C ASP A 26 -3.32 -8.71 10.30
N ALA A 27 -3.27 -9.99 10.69
CA ALA A 27 -3.65 -11.10 9.83
C ALA A 27 -5.14 -11.10 9.42
N GLU A 28 -6.01 -10.43 10.18
CA GLU A 28 -7.43 -10.26 9.80
C GLU A 28 -7.61 -9.26 8.65
N ASP A 29 -6.68 -8.31 8.50
CA ASP A 29 -6.70 -7.31 7.43
C ASP A 29 -6.09 -7.82 6.12
N GLY A 30 -5.19 -8.82 6.20
CA GLY A 30 -4.64 -9.48 5.03
C GLY A 30 -3.35 -10.24 5.28
N PRO A 31 -2.74 -10.78 4.21
CA PRO A 31 -1.40 -11.35 4.29
C PRO A 31 -0.34 -10.23 4.41
N PRO A 32 0.87 -10.52 4.93
CA PRO A 32 1.89 -9.50 5.18
C PRO A 32 2.40 -8.82 3.89
N GLU A 33 2.25 -9.46 2.72
CA GLU A 33 2.56 -8.86 1.42
C GLU A 33 1.51 -7.89 0.87
N LEU A 34 0.35 -7.75 1.52
CA LEU A 34 -0.66 -6.78 1.12
C LEU A 34 -0.28 -5.38 1.64
N LEU A 35 0.35 -4.59 0.78
CA LEU A 35 0.90 -3.28 1.13
C LEU A 35 -0.18 -2.19 1.21
N PHE A 36 -1.08 -2.14 0.23
CA PHE A 36 -2.08 -1.07 0.15
C PHE A 36 -3.32 -1.52 -0.61
N ILE A 37 -4.48 -1.01 -0.20
CA ILE A 37 -5.74 -1.12 -0.94
C ILE A 37 -6.21 0.28 -1.28
N HIS A 38 -6.46 0.55 -2.56
CA HIS A 38 -7.12 1.76 -3.03
C HIS A 38 -8.64 1.55 -3.16
N PRO A 39 -9.47 2.13 -2.26
CA PRO A 39 -10.92 1.99 -2.29
C PRO A 39 -11.61 3.16 -3.03
N GLY A 40 -10.94 3.83 -3.96
CA GLY A 40 -11.45 5.04 -4.59
C GLY A 40 -12.51 4.84 -5.68
N HIS A 41 -12.61 3.64 -6.27
CA HIS A 41 -13.57 3.37 -7.36
C HIS A 41 -14.90 2.81 -6.84
N THR A 42 -16.00 3.25 -7.47
CA THR A 42 -17.37 2.82 -7.15
C THR A 42 -17.94 1.76 -8.09
N ALA A 43 -17.26 1.49 -9.20
CA ALA A 43 -17.54 0.41 -10.14
C ALA A 43 -16.29 -0.43 -10.44
N LYS A 44 -16.48 -1.52 -11.20
CA LYS A 44 -15.40 -2.42 -11.60
C LYS A 44 -14.28 -1.64 -12.28
N ILE A 45 -13.05 -1.95 -11.90
CA ILE A 45 -11.87 -1.35 -12.53
C ILE A 45 -11.64 -2.07 -13.86
N SER A 46 -11.55 -1.30 -14.93
CA SER A 46 -11.36 -1.80 -16.29
C SER A 46 -9.89 -1.98 -16.60
N ASP A 47 -9.04 -1.03 -16.19
CA ASP A 47 -7.59 -1.05 -16.40
C ASP A 47 -6.86 -0.08 -15.45
N PHE A 48 -5.55 -0.24 -15.32
CA PHE A 48 -4.68 0.71 -14.62
C PHE A 48 -3.24 0.68 -15.17
N SER A 49 -2.49 1.76 -14.96
CA SER A 49 -1.08 1.86 -15.31
C SER A 49 -0.29 2.60 -14.24
N TRP A 50 0.91 2.10 -13.97
CA TRP A 50 1.92 2.83 -13.20
C TRP A 50 2.48 3.99 -14.03
N ASN A 51 2.80 5.10 -13.35
CA ASN A 51 3.59 6.16 -13.94
C ASN A 51 5.08 5.75 -13.95
N ILE A 52 5.74 5.88 -15.10
CA ILE A 52 7.16 5.54 -15.25
C ILE A 52 8.11 6.63 -14.78
N ASN A 53 7.61 7.86 -14.62
CA ASN A 53 8.42 9.03 -14.26
C ASN A 53 8.29 9.41 -12.78
N ASP A 54 7.21 8.97 -12.13
CA ASP A 54 6.91 9.33 -10.75
C ASP A 54 6.56 8.06 -9.95
N PRO A 55 7.46 7.59 -9.07
CA PRO A 55 7.23 6.41 -8.25
C PRO A 55 5.92 6.50 -7.47
N TRP A 56 5.25 5.36 -7.35
CA TRP A 56 4.02 5.21 -6.57
C TRP A 56 2.78 5.93 -7.11
N VAL A 57 2.88 6.61 -8.26
CA VAL A 57 1.73 7.20 -8.94
C VAL A 57 1.08 6.16 -9.87
N ILE A 58 -0.24 6.00 -9.75
CA ILE A 58 -1.05 5.11 -10.58
C ILE A 58 -2.18 5.91 -11.24
N CYS A 59 -2.47 5.58 -12.49
CA CYS A 59 -3.70 5.95 -13.18
C CYS A 59 -4.61 4.72 -13.28
N SER A 60 -5.87 4.83 -12.87
CA SER A 60 -6.86 3.74 -12.95
C SER A 60 -8.20 4.24 -13.49
N VAL A 61 -8.89 3.36 -14.24
CA VAL A 61 -10.18 3.66 -14.88
C VAL A 61 -11.22 2.61 -14.53
N SER A 62 -12.49 3.03 -14.37
CA SER A 62 -13.61 2.13 -14.04
C SER A 62 -14.77 2.23 -15.04
N GLU A 63 -15.65 1.23 -15.00
CA GLU A 63 -16.81 1.09 -15.90
C GLU A 63 -17.91 2.16 -15.71
N ASP A 64 -17.83 2.98 -14.66
CA ASP A 64 -18.72 4.13 -14.40
C ASP A 64 -18.14 5.47 -14.88
N ASN A 65 -17.22 5.44 -15.86
CA ASN A 65 -16.58 6.59 -16.49
C ASN A 65 -15.68 7.43 -15.57
N ILE A 66 -15.21 6.85 -14.47
CA ILE A 66 -14.28 7.52 -13.56
C ILE A 66 -12.84 7.16 -13.91
N LEU A 67 -12.01 8.19 -14.03
CA LEU A 67 -10.55 8.11 -14.10
C LEU A 67 -9.97 8.72 -12.82
N GLN A 68 -9.01 8.05 -12.20
CA GLN A 68 -8.31 8.56 -11.03
C GLN A 68 -6.80 8.49 -11.27
N ILE A 69 -6.10 9.56 -10.89
CA ILE A 69 -4.65 9.58 -10.72
C ILE A 69 -4.41 9.77 -9.23
N TRP A 70 -3.68 8.84 -8.63
CA TRP A 70 -3.47 8.82 -7.18
C TRP A 70 -2.07 8.31 -6.84
N GLN A 71 -1.62 8.66 -5.65
CA GLN A 71 -0.33 8.28 -5.08
C GLN A 71 -0.57 7.86 -3.64
N MET A 72 -0.01 6.73 -3.23
CA MET A 72 -0.03 6.33 -1.81
C MET A 72 0.87 7.26 -1.00
N ALA A 73 0.56 7.45 0.28
CA ALA A 73 1.40 8.24 1.17
C ALA A 73 2.75 7.55 1.43
N GLU A 74 3.80 8.35 1.63
CA GLU A 74 5.18 7.86 1.77
C GLU A 74 5.36 6.88 2.93
N ASN A 75 4.71 7.16 4.05
CA ASN A 75 4.73 6.34 5.26
C ASN A 75 4.10 4.94 5.10
N ILE A 76 3.47 4.64 3.96
CA ILE A 76 2.88 3.33 3.67
C ILE A 76 3.94 2.36 3.15
N TYR A 77 4.90 2.84 2.35
CA TYR A 77 5.93 2.01 1.72
C TYR A 77 7.34 2.22 2.29
N ASN A 78 7.52 3.22 3.15
CA ASN A 78 8.81 3.53 3.75
C ASN A 78 8.83 3.14 5.24
N ASP A 79 9.38 1.96 5.53
CA ASP A 79 9.49 1.43 6.89
C ASP A 79 10.50 2.20 7.76
N ASP A 80 11.46 2.92 7.14
CA ASP A 80 12.56 3.58 7.83
C ASP A 80 12.10 4.72 8.77
N GLU A 81 10.91 5.28 8.56
CA GLU A 81 10.34 6.32 9.43
C GLU A 81 9.63 5.77 10.67
N LEU A 82 9.25 4.49 10.68
CA LEU A 82 8.53 3.87 11.80
C LEU A 82 9.48 3.33 12.89
N GLU A 83 10.74 3.04 12.55
CA GLU A 83 11.78 2.64 13.53
C GLU A 83 12.45 3.83 14.25
N GLY A 84 12.09 5.08 13.91
CA GLY A 84 12.67 6.31 14.46
C GLY A 84 12.01 6.90 15.73
N GLY A 85 11.13 6.15 16.42
CA GLY A 85 10.51 6.57 17.70
C GLY A 85 11.44 6.44 18.92
N PRO A 86 11.23 7.17 20.02
CA PRO A 86 12.26 7.42 21.04
C PRO A 86 12.53 6.19 21.91
N MET A 87 13.41 5.29 21.46
CA MET A 87 14.07 4.26 22.27
C MET A 87 15.60 4.36 22.18
N ALA A 88 16.12 5.59 22.17
CA ALA A 88 17.57 5.82 22.14
C ALA A 88 18.07 6.88 23.15
N MET A 89 17.31 7.17 24.22
CA MET A 89 17.80 8.00 25.32
C MET A 89 17.37 7.47 26.69
N GLU A 90 17.95 6.34 27.11
CA GLU A 90 18.09 6.01 28.53
C GLU A 90 19.26 5.02 28.68
N GLN A 91 20.49 5.49 28.45
CA GLN A 91 21.71 4.89 28.98
C GLN A 91 22.92 5.77 28.68
N ALA A 92 23.09 6.81 29.51
CA ALA A 92 24.39 7.28 29.97
C ALA A 92 24.17 8.51 30.86
N HIS A 93 24.21 8.33 32.17
CA HIS A 93 24.90 9.22 33.10
C HIS A 93 25.01 8.51 34.45
N THR A 94 26.16 7.87 34.67
CA THR A 94 26.87 7.95 35.95
C THR A 94 27.85 9.11 35.84
#